data_AF-A0A842Q7D1-F1
#
_entry.id   AF-A0A842Q7D1-F1
#
_cell.length_a   1.000
_cell.length_b   1.000
_cell.length_c   1.000
_cell.angle_alpha   90.00
_cell.angle_beta   90.00
_cell.angle_gamma   90.00
#
_symmetry.space_group_name_H-M   'P 1'
#
loop_
_entity.id
_entity.type
_entity.pdbx_description
1 polymer ?
#
loop_
_entity_poly.entity_id
_entity_poly.type
_entity_poly.pdbx_seq_one_letter_code
_entity_poly.pdbx_strand_id
1 'polypeptide(L)'
;VKTKPYQPEEWGAVVREGCKILNENHWFPALTLIIGWPDETPDETQYTIDLIQDFREINMRGLVAPLLYQDFSEKNSMHFGNLNEAQFTLFWKCWQHNLRIINDIIPIIIRNKTYGPAMKVFMAGLIKAGTWAIMRYLRGLSKDLFDGQIPEDIVDRYTRQRSVTAPVPPRL
;
A
#
# COMPACT_ATOMS: atom_id res chain seq x y z
N VAL A 1 -28.44 5.93 22.09
CA VAL A 1 -27.12 6.02 22.75
C VAL A 1 -26.10 6.39 21.69
N LYS A 2 -25.39 7.51 21.82
CA LYS A 2 -24.33 7.91 20.88
C LYS A 2 -23.08 7.10 21.26
N THR A 3 -22.56 6.31 20.33
CA THR A 3 -21.32 5.56 20.54
C THR A 3 -20.17 6.52 20.81
N LYS A 4 -19.28 6.18 21.75
CA LYS A 4 -18.07 6.96 22.03
C LYS A 4 -17.24 7.01 20.73
N PRO A 5 -16.71 8.18 20.32
CA PRO A 5 -15.81 8.24 19.18
C PRO A 5 -14.53 7.44 19.47
N TYR A 6 -14.02 6.76 18.44
CA TYR A 6 -12.73 6.07 18.49
C TYR A 6 -11.60 7.07 18.79
N GLN A 7 -10.59 6.61 19.51
CA GLN A 7 -9.36 7.36 19.75
C GLN A 7 -8.44 7.26 18.52
N PRO A 8 -7.53 8.25 18.30
CA PRO A 8 -6.58 8.22 17.20
C PRO A 8 -5.74 6.94 17.14
N GLU A 9 -5.37 6.38 18.30
CA GLU A 9 -4.56 5.16 18.41
C GLU A 9 -5.30 3.90 17.94
N GLU A 10 -6.64 3.94 17.92
CA GLU A 10 -7.49 2.85 17.45
C GLU A 10 -7.65 2.85 15.92
N TRP A 11 -7.13 3.87 15.23
CA TRP A 11 -7.33 4.08 13.80
C TRP A 11 -6.97 2.87 12.94
N GLY A 12 -5.79 2.27 13.15
CA GLY A 12 -5.37 1.09 12.38
C GLY A 12 -6.33 -0.10 12.56
N ALA A 13 -6.85 -0.30 13.76
CA ALA A 13 -7.84 -1.35 14.04
C ALA A 13 -9.19 -1.06 13.36
N VAL A 14 -9.64 0.20 13.40
CA VAL A 14 -10.88 0.64 12.73
C VAL A 14 -10.80 0.41 11.22
N VAL A 15 -9.70 0.81 10.59
CA VAL A 15 -9.51 0.60 9.15
C VAL A 15 -9.43 -0.89 8.81
N ARG A 16 -8.67 -1.66 9.59
CA ARG A 16 -8.52 -3.11 9.39
C ARG A 16 -9.86 -3.84 9.46
N GLU A 17 -10.65 -3.62 10.50
CA GLU A 17 -11.97 -4.23 10.65
C GLU A 17 -12.96 -3.71 9.61
N GLY A 18 -12.89 -2.42 9.26
CA GLY A 18 -13.70 -1.85 8.19
C GLY A 18 -13.46 -2.53 6.84
N CYS A 19 -12.20 -2.72 6.46
CA CYS A 19 -11.82 -3.42 5.24
C CYS A 19 -12.27 -4.88 5.24
N LYS A 20 -12.14 -5.56 6.38
CA LYS A 20 -12.62 -6.94 6.55
C LYS A 20 -14.14 -7.04 6.33
N ILE A 21 -14.92 -6.18 7.00
CA ILE A 21 -16.38 -6.14 6.84
C ILE A 21 -16.76 -5.85 5.38
N LEU A 22 -16.09 -4.92 4.72
CA LEU A 22 -16.34 -4.61 3.31
C LEU A 22 -16.08 -5.86 2.44
N ASN A 23 -14.96 -6.54 2.62
CA ASN A 23 -14.64 -7.75 1.86
C ASN A 23 -15.60 -8.92 2.13
N GLU A 24 -16.05 -9.12 3.37
CA GLU A 24 -17.07 -10.11 3.75
C GLU A 24 -18.40 -9.84 3.03
N ASN A 25 -18.72 -8.57 2.78
CA ASN A 25 -19.91 -8.14 2.06
C ASN A 25 -19.68 -7.97 0.55
N HIS A 26 -18.60 -8.52 -0.01
CA HIS A 26 -18.26 -8.45 -1.43
C HIS A 26 -17.97 -7.03 -1.97
N TRP A 27 -17.68 -6.08 -1.08
CA TRP A 27 -17.20 -4.76 -1.47
C TRP A 27 -15.69 -4.77 -1.69
N PHE A 28 -15.25 -4.02 -2.70
CA PHE A 28 -13.86 -3.83 -3.05
C PHE A 28 -13.40 -2.42 -2.62
N PRO A 29 -12.80 -2.27 -1.42
CA PRO A 29 -12.34 -0.98 -0.93
C PRO A 29 -11.22 -0.40 -1.80
N ALA A 30 -11.30 0.90 -2.06
CA ALA A 30 -10.23 1.72 -2.61
C ALA A 30 -9.79 2.70 -1.53
N LEU A 31 -8.65 2.43 -0.91
CA LEU A 31 -8.05 3.26 0.13
C LEU A 31 -7.07 4.23 -0.52
N THR A 32 -7.11 5.48 -0.07
CA THR A 32 -6.13 6.49 -0.46
C THR A 32 -5.32 6.87 0.76
N LEU A 33 -4.00 6.83 0.64
CA LEU A 33 -3.06 7.17 1.69
C LEU A 33 -2.24 8.38 1.24
N ILE A 34 -2.00 9.32 2.14
CA ILE A 34 -1.10 10.45 1.91
C ILE A 34 0.22 10.12 2.61
N ILE A 35 1.33 10.21 1.87
CA ILE A 35 2.69 10.05 2.38
C ILE A 35 3.34 11.43 2.36
N GLY A 36 4.15 11.78 3.37
CA GLY A 36 4.91 13.02 3.35
C GLY A 36 4.24 14.21 3.98
N TRP A 37 3.37 13.97 4.95
CA TRP A 37 2.78 15.09 5.69
C TRP A 37 3.88 15.91 6.37
N PRO A 38 3.84 17.26 6.37
CA PRO A 38 4.93 18.08 6.90
C PRO A 38 5.34 17.76 8.34
N ASP A 39 4.39 17.34 9.16
CA ASP A 39 4.59 16.95 10.56
C ASP A 39 4.65 15.42 10.77
N GLU A 40 4.80 14.63 9.70
CA GLU A 40 4.85 13.17 9.78
C GLU A 40 6.09 12.70 10.55
N THR A 41 5.86 11.95 11.63
CA THR A 41 6.95 11.33 12.40
C THR A 41 7.33 9.97 11.82
N PRO A 42 8.60 9.52 11.96
CA PRO A 42 9.01 8.19 11.52
C PRO A 42 8.20 7.04 12.13
N ASP A 43 7.72 7.20 13.36
CA ASP A 43 6.89 6.21 14.05
C ASP A 43 5.49 6.09 13.43
N GLU A 44 4.90 7.20 12.96
CA GLU A 44 3.62 7.20 12.24
C GLU A 44 3.75 6.56 10.85
N THR A 45 4.85 6.84 10.15
CA THR A 45 5.16 6.15 8.88
C THR A 45 5.31 4.65 9.12
N GLN A 46 6.03 4.24 10.19
CA GLN A 46 6.19 2.84 10.54
C GLN A 46 4.85 2.18 10.92
N TYR A 47 4.01 2.86 11.70
CA TYR A 47 2.67 2.36 12.03
C TYR A 47 1.82 2.12 10.77
N THR A 48 1.96 2.98 9.78
CA THR A 48 1.25 2.82 8.50
C THR A 48 1.84 1.67 7.67
N ILE A 49 3.16 1.46 7.69
CA ILE A 49 3.79 0.27 7.07
C ILE A 49 3.22 -1.01 7.69
N ASP A 50 3.13 -1.05 9.02
CA ASP A 50 2.56 -2.17 9.78
C ASP A 50 1.09 -2.40 9.40
N LEU A 51 0.30 -1.34 9.18
CA LEU A 51 -1.09 -1.44 8.69
C LEU A 51 -1.18 -2.09 7.30
N ILE A 52 -0.32 -1.70 6.35
CA ILE A 52 -0.30 -2.31 5.00
C ILE A 52 0.10 -3.78 5.07
N GLN A 53 1.00 -4.14 6.00
CA GLN A 53 1.36 -5.52 6.26
C GLN A 53 0.18 -6.31 6.85
N ASP A 54 -0.58 -5.74 7.79
CA ASP A 54 -1.80 -6.34 8.33
C ASP A 54 -2.83 -6.62 7.22
N PHE A 55 -3.00 -5.71 6.25
CA PHE A 55 -3.87 -5.94 5.07
C PHE A 55 -3.45 -7.17 4.27
N ARG A 56 -2.15 -7.42 4.18
CA ARG A 56 -1.61 -8.60 3.50
C ARG A 56 -1.96 -9.88 4.25
N GLU A 57 -1.89 -9.85 5.59
CA GLU A 57 -2.16 -10.97 6.49
C GLU A 57 -3.64 -11.35 6.52
N ILE A 58 -4.54 -10.37 6.57
CA ILE A 58 -5.98 -10.62 6.49
C ILE A 58 -6.48 -10.91 5.07
N ASN A 59 -5.57 -10.98 4.08
CA ASN A 59 -5.87 -11.17 2.67
C ASN A 59 -6.91 -10.16 2.14
N MET A 60 -6.73 -8.89 2.51
CA MET A 60 -7.60 -7.80 2.10
C MET A 60 -7.65 -7.72 0.57
N ARG A 61 -8.86 -7.73 0.01
CA ARG A 61 -9.12 -7.52 -1.42
C ARG A 61 -9.51 -6.07 -1.66
N GLY A 62 -8.54 -5.22 -1.92
CA GLY A 62 -8.75 -3.81 -2.21
C GLY A 62 -7.52 -3.18 -2.83
N LEU A 63 -7.64 -1.91 -3.24
CA LEU A 63 -6.50 -1.13 -3.70
C LEU A 63 -6.12 -0.12 -2.64
N VAL A 64 -4.81 0.11 -2.50
CA VAL A 64 -4.25 1.17 -1.65
C VAL A 64 -3.45 2.10 -2.54
N ALA A 65 -3.97 3.28 -2.83
CA ALA A 65 -3.32 4.29 -3.64
C ALA A 65 -2.45 5.21 -2.76
N PRO A 66 -1.11 5.12 -2.83
CA PRO A 66 -0.25 6.06 -2.15
C PRO A 66 -0.13 7.35 -2.96
N LEU A 67 -0.62 8.45 -2.41
CA LEU A 67 -0.44 9.80 -2.94
C LEU A 67 0.65 10.51 -2.14
N LEU A 68 1.49 11.25 -2.84
CA LEU A 68 2.46 12.14 -2.19
C LEU A 68 1.76 13.42 -1.77
N TYR A 69 2.12 13.97 -0.62
CA TYR A 69 1.61 15.24 -0.15
C TYR A 69 1.95 16.37 -1.12
N GLN A 70 0.93 17.11 -1.55
CA GLN A 70 1.05 18.28 -2.42
C GLN A 70 0.55 19.49 -1.64
N ASP A 71 1.40 20.51 -1.48
CA ASP A 71 1.01 21.78 -0.86
C ASP A 71 0.29 22.67 -1.89
N PHE A 72 -0.76 23.36 -1.46
CA PHE A 72 -1.48 24.35 -2.27
C PHE A 72 -0.58 25.51 -2.74
N SER A 73 0.47 25.82 -1.99
CA SER A 73 1.42 26.87 -2.35
C SER A 73 2.52 26.40 -3.31
N GLU A 74 2.53 25.12 -3.66
CA GLU A 74 3.59 24.37 -4.39
C GLU A 74 4.98 24.38 -3.74
N LYS A 75 5.30 25.34 -2.86
CA LYS A 75 6.64 25.57 -2.29
C LYS A 75 7.13 24.45 -1.37
N ASN A 76 6.24 23.72 -0.70
CA ASN A 76 6.56 22.61 0.21
C ASN A 76 5.99 21.26 -0.27
N SER A 77 5.79 21.11 -1.59
CA SER A 77 5.25 19.86 -2.14
C SER A 77 6.28 18.75 -2.05
N MET A 78 5.83 17.56 -1.67
CA MET A 78 6.72 16.42 -1.60
C MET A 78 6.91 15.83 -2.99
N HIS A 79 8.11 16.00 -3.53
CA HIS A 79 8.53 15.32 -4.76
C HIS A 79 9.15 13.97 -4.41
N PHE A 80 9.11 13.04 -5.36
CA PHE A 80 9.77 11.73 -5.24
C PHE A 80 11.24 11.86 -4.78
N GLY A 81 11.93 12.92 -5.20
CA GLY A 81 13.31 13.26 -4.82
C GLY A 81 13.58 13.52 -3.34
N ASN A 82 12.55 13.78 -2.53
CA ASN A 82 12.68 14.12 -1.10
C ASN A 82 12.11 13.03 -0.18
N LEU A 83 11.79 11.84 -0.71
CA LEU A 83 11.27 10.75 0.10
C LEU A 83 12.35 10.19 1.01
N ASN A 84 12.06 10.11 2.31
CA ASN A 84 12.87 9.35 3.25
C ASN A 84 12.72 7.84 2.96
N GLU A 85 13.71 7.02 3.36
CA GLU A 85 13.70 5.55 3.21
C GLU A 85 12.42 4.91 3.77
N ALA A 86 11.91 5.39 4.92
CA ALA A 86 10.67 4.91 5.53
C ALA A 86 9.44 5.20 4.65
N GLN A 87 9.34 6.43 4.14
CA GLN A 87 8.23 6.86 3.26
C GLN A 87 8.27 6.13 1.91
N PHE A 88 9.47 5.91 1.38
CA PHE A 88 9.65 5.08 0.20
C PHE A 88 9.26 3.62 0.46
N THR A 89 9.61 3.07 1.62
CA THR A 89 9.18 1.71 2.00
C THR A 89 7.67 1.60 2.05
N LEU A 90 6.99 2.58 2.64
CA LEU A 90 5.52 2.64 2.67
C LEU A 90 4.93 2.67 1.26
N PHE A 91 5.44 3.55 0.39
CA PHE A 91 5.04 3.62 -1.01
C PHE A 91 5.23 2.28 -1.73
N TRP A 92 6.38 1.65 -1.54
CA TRP A 92 6.72 0.36 -2.14
C TRP A 92 5.78 -0.76 -1.66
N LYS A 93 5.49 -0.84 -0.35
CA LYS A 93 4.57 -1.84 0.22
C LYS A 93 3.15 -1.68 -0.34
N CYS A 94 2.67 -0.46 -0.52
CA CYS A 94 1.38 -0.19 -1.17
C CYS A 94 1.34 -0.74 -2.61
N TRP A 95 2.39 -0.50 -3.40
CA TRP A 95 2.49 -1.06 -4.76
C TRP A 95 2.60 -2.58 -4.77
N GLN A 96 3.38 -3.17 -3.86
CA GLN A 96 3.44 -4.63 -3.72
C GLN A 96 2.06 -5.22 -3.41
N HIS A 97 1.29 -4.57 -2.53
CA HIS A 97 -0.08 -4.96 -2.24
C HIS A 97 -0.96 -4.88 -3.50
N ASN A 98 -0.99 -3.73 -4.18
CA ASN A 98 -1.80 -3.54 -5.39
C ASN A 98 -1.48 -4.55 -6.49
N LEU A 99 -0.20 -4.82 -6.74
CA LEU A 99 0.21 -5.77 -7.79
C LEU A 99 -0.17 -7.20 -7.45
N ARG A 100 -0.16 -7.59 -6.16
CA ARG A 100 -0.72 -8.87 -5.72
C ARG A 100 -2.20 -8.97 -6.07
N ILE A 101 -2.99 -7.94 -5.73
CA ILE A 101 -4.43 -7.91 -6.00
C ILE A 101 -4.72 -7.91 -7.50
N ILE A 102 -3.97 -7.15 -8.30
CA ILE A 102 -4.06 -7.17 -9.77
C ILE A 102 -3.80 -8.58 -10.31
N ASN A 103 -2.76 -9.26 -9.81
CA ASN A 103 -2.45 -10.63 -10.22
C ASN A 103 -3.56 -11.61 -9.83
N ASP A 104 -4.22 -11.42 -8.69
CA ASP A 104 -5.35 -12.24 -8.24
C ASP A 104 -6.63 -12.01 -9.09
N ILE A 105 -6.74 -10.87 -9.77
CA ILE A 105 -7.83 -10.58 -10.72
C ILE A 105 -7.62 -11.29 -12.06
N ILE A 106 -6.38 -11.57 -12.48
CA ILE A 106 -6.07 -12.22 -13.77
C ILE A 106 -6.83 -13.56 -13.95
N PRO A 107 -6.82 -14.51 -12.99
CA PRO A 107 -7.60 -15.74 -13.10
C PRO A 107 -9.11 -15.51 -13.25
N ILE A 108 -9.66 -14.46 -12.61
CA ILE A 108 -11.08 -14.12 -12.68
C ILE A 108 -11.45 -13.69 -14.12
N ILE A 109 -10.61 -12.84 -14.73
CA ILE A 109 -10.77 -12.41 -16.13
C ILE A 109 -10.69 -13.62 -17.07
N ILE A 110 -9.73 -14.52 -16.85
CA ILE A 110 -9.56 -15.74 -17.66
C ILE A 110 -10.77 -16.68 -17.51
N ARG A 111 -11.34 -16.80 -16.32
CA ARG A 111 -12.51 -17.65 -16.03
C ARG A 111 -13.81 -17.07 -16.59
N ASN A 112 -13.90 -15.76 -16.79
CA ASN A 112 -15.08 -15.11 -17.35
C ASN A 112 -15.38 -15.64 -18.78
N LYS A 113 -16.61 -16.09 -19.05
CA LYS A 113 -17.01 -16.68 -20.33
C LYS A 113 -17.25 -15.66 -21.45
N THR A 114 -17.19 -14.37 -21.14
CA THR A 114 -17.54 -13.28 -22.07
C THR A 114 -16.50 -13.08 -23.19
N TYR A 115 -15.23 -13.47 -22.98
CA TYR A 115 -14.15 -13.26 -23.95
C TYR A 115 -13.67 -14.57 -24.61
N GLY A 116 -13.28 -14.50 -25.89
CA GLY A 116 -12.71 -15.63 -26.63
C GLY A 116 -11.34 -16.09 -26.08
N PRO A 117 -10.93 -17.36 -26.29
CA PRO A 117 -9.68 -17.91 -25.72
C PRO A 117 -8.41 -17.11 -26.05
N ALA A 118 -8.27 -16.63 -27.29
CA ALA A 118 -7.13 -15.83 -27.72
C ALA A 118 -7.04 -14.47 -27.00
N MET A 119 -8.19 -13.78 -26.86
CA MET A 119 -8.28 -12.49 -26.18
C MET A 119 -7.89 -12.60 -24.70
N LYS A 120 -8.20 -13.72 -24.04
CA LYS A 120 -7.82 -13.97 -22.64
C LYS A 120 -6.32 -14.10 -22.45
N VAL A 121 -5.65 -14.85 -23.33
CA VAL A 121 -4.18 -15.00 -23.29
C VAL A 121 -3.51 -13.65 -23.54
N PHE A 122 -4.03 -12.88 -24.50
CA PHE A 122 -3.55 -11.53 -24.80
C PHE A 122 -3.70 -10.58 -23.58
N MET A 123 -4.89 -10.51 -22.97
CA MET A 123 -5.13 -9.67 -21.79
C MET A 123 -4.26 -10.08 -20.60
N ALA A 124 -4.11 -11.38 -20.34
CA ALA A 124 -3.22 -11.87 -19.28
C ALA A 124 -1.75 -11.49 -19.55
N GLY A 125 -1.33 -11.53 -20.82
CA GLY A 125 -0.03 -11.07 -21.27
C GLY A 125 0.18 -9.57 -21.04
N LEU A 126 -0.79 -8.74 -21.42
CA LEU A 126 -0.74 -7.29 -21.20
C LEU A 126 -0.67 -6.93 -19.72
N ILE A 127 -1.48 -7.56 -18.87
CA ILE A 127 -1.46 -7.29 -17.42
C ILE A 127 -0.10 -7.68 -16.84
N LYS A 128 0.43 -8.86 -17.19
CA LYS A 128 1.77 -9.27 -16.72
C LYS A 128 2.88 -8.34 -17.20
N ALA A 129 2.83 -7.91 -18.46
CA ALA A 129 3.79 -6.95 -19.01
C ALA A 129 3.69 -5.59 -18.30
N GLY A 130 2.47 -5.10 -18.04
CA GLY A 130 2.23 -3.87 -17.30
C GLY A 130 2.74 -3.94 -15.87
N THR A 131 2.39 -4.99 -15.12
CA THR A 131 2.90 -5.26 -13.76
C THR A 131 4.43 -5.30 -13.74
N TRP A 132 5.05 -5.95 -14.72
CA TRP A 132 6.51 -6.00 -14.85
C TRP A 132 7.12 -4.63 -15.14
N ALA A 133 6.54 -3.86 -16.06
CA ALA A 133 7.02 -2.52 -16.41
C ALA A 133 6.93 -1.56 -15.22
N ILE A 134 5.82 -1.61 -14.48
CA ILE A 134 5.63 -0.83 -13.25
C ILE A 134 6.70 -1.21 -12.21
N MET A 135 6.88 -2.51 -11.93
CA MET A 135 7.93 -2.95 -11.00
C MET A 135 9.32 -2.53 -11.44
N ARG A 136 9.62 -2.59 -12.74
CA ARG A 136 10.90 -2.13 -13.29
C ARG A 136 11.10 -0.63 -13.10
N TYR A 137 10.05 0.17 -13.33
CA TYR A 137 10.08 1.61 -13.11
C TYR A 137 10.29 1.96 -11.65
N LEU A 138 9.53 1.33 -10.74
CA LEU A 138 9.65 1.53 -9.29
C LEU A 138 11.06 1.15 -8.78
N ARG A 139 11.65 0.07 -9.31
CA ARG A 139 13.05 -0.30 -9.01
C ARG A 139 14.07 0.72 -9.54
N GLY A 140 13.79 1.32 -10.69
CA GLY A 140 14.61 2.42 -11.24
C GLY A 140 14.58 3.63 -10.32
N LEU A 141 13.37 4.06 -9.93
CA LEU A 141 13.17 5.14 -8.96
C LEU A 141 13.94 4.92 -7.65
N SER A 142 13.89 3.72 -7.07
CA SER A 142 14.66 3.39 -5.86
C SER A 142 16.16 3.64 -6.03
N LYS A 143 16.72 3.24 -7.18
CA LYS A 143 18.15 3.38 -7.45
C LYS A 143 18.55 4.83 -7.64
N ASP A 144 17.70 5.61 -8.29
CA ASP A 144 17.94 7.04 -8.51
C ASP A 144 17.82 7.82 -7.19
N LEU A 145 16.96 7.39 -6.27
CA LEU A 145 16.71 8.06 -4.99
C LEU A 145 17.70 7.70 -3.88
N PHE A 146 18.21 6.46 -3.84
CA PHE A 146 19.00 5.94 -2.72
C PHE A 146 20.38 5.43 -3.15
N ASP A 147 21.10 6.21 -3.96
CA ASP A 147 22.50 5.92 -4.38
C ASP A 147 22.69 4.49 -4.94
N GLY A 148 21.73 4.01 -5.73
CA GLY A 148 21.78 2.69 -6.35
C GLY A 148 21.31 1.54 -5.46
N GLN A 149 20.81 1.80 -4.24
CA GLN A 149 20.25 0.77 -3.37
C GLN A 149 19.00 0.14 -3.98
N ILE A 150 18.89 -1.16 -3.76
CA ILE A 150 17.79 -1.99 -4.23
C ILE A 150 16.62 -1.80 -3.25
N PRO A 151 15.37 -1.64 -3.73
CA PRO A 151 14.23 -1.37 -2.85
C PRO A 151 14.01 -2.48 -1.82
N GLU A 152 14.30 -3.74 -2.18
CA GLU A 152 14.24 -4.86 -1.25
C GLU A 152 15.15 -4.67 -0.01
N ASP A 153 16.37 -4.17 -0.17
CA ASP A 153 17.31 -3.97 0.94
C ASP A 153 16.85 -2.85 1.90
N ILE A 154 16.22 -1.80 1.36
CA ILE A 154 15.67 -0.69 2.14
C ILE A 154 14.44 -1.21 2.90
N VAL A 155 13.53 -1.88 2.20
CA VAL A 155 12.27 -2.35 2.74
C VAL A 155 12.46 -3.34 3.89
N ASP A 156 13.47 -4.20 3.82
CA ASP A 156 13.76 -5.17 4.87
C ASP A 156 14.16 -4.50 6.20
N ARG A 157 14.76 -3.31 6.17
CA ARG A 157 15.10 -2.54 7.40
C ARG A 157 13.86 -2.06 8.16
N TYR A 158 12.78 -1.78 7.45
CA TYR A 158 11.51 -1.27 8.01
C TYR A 158 10.43 -2.35 8.11
N THR A 159 10.71 -3.57 7.66
CA THR A 159 9.78 -4.70 7.80
C THR A 159 9.91 -5.26 9.22
N ARG A 160 8.98 -4.89 10.10
CA ARG A 160 8.83 -5.49 11.44
C ARG A 160 7.55 -6.33 11.48
N GLN A 161 7.59 -7.48 12.15
CA GLN A 161 6.39 -8.29 12.39
C GLN A 161 5.64 -7.75 13.60
N ARG A 162 4.96 -6.61 13.45
CA ARG A 162 4.10 -6.05 14.48
C ARG A 162 2.76 -5.65 13.89
N SER A 163 1.68 -6.21 14.43
CA SER A 163 0.34 -5.82 14.02
C SER A 163 -0.06 -4.50 14.67
N VAL A 164 -0.80 -3.66 13.94
CA VAL A 164 -1.37 -2.41 14.47
C VAL A 164 -2.39 -2.63 15.59
N THR A 165 -2.85 -3.87 15.76
CA THR A 165 -3.73 -4.28 16.87
C THR A 165 -2.98 -4.76 18.11
N ALA A 166 -1.65 -4.88 18.05
CA ALA A 166 -0.84 -5.24 19.21
C ALA A 166 -0.83 -4.10 20.23
N PRO A 167 -0.87 -4.40 21.55
CA PRO A 167 -0.83 -3.36 22.57
C PRO A 167 0.41 -2.47 22.42
N VAL A 168 0.22 -1.16 22.53
CA VAL A 168 1.31 -0.19 22.57
C VAL A 168 2.11 -0.44 23.86
N PRO A 169 3.44 -0.66 23.82
CA PRO A 169 4.23 -0.77 25.04
C PRO A 169 4.06 0.52 25.84
N PRO A 170 3.98 0.44 27.18
CA PRO A 170 3.84 1.62 28.01
C PRO A 170 4.96 2.60 27.67
N ARG A 171 4.60 3.86 27.38
CA ARG A 171 5.57 4.95 27.25
C ARG A 171 6.30 5.06 28.60
N LEU A 172 7.59 4.76 28.62
CA LEU A 172 8.46 4.94 29.78
C LEU A 172 8.69 6.42 30.07
#